data_AF-A0A1J3HSG6-F1
#
_entry.id   AF-A0A1J3HSG6-F1
#
_cell.length_a   1.000
_cell.length_b   1.000
_cell.length_c   1.000
_cell.angle_alpha   90.00
_cell.angle_beta   90.00
_cell.angle_gamma   90.00
#
_symmetry.space_group_name_H-M   'P 1'
#
loop_
_entity.id
_entity.type
_entity.pdbx_description
1 polymer ?
#
loop_
_entity_poly.entity_id
_entity_poly.type
_entity_poly.pdbx_seq_one_letter_code
_entity_poly.pdbx_strand_id
1 'polypeptide(L)'
;QILGDQMLAACINGLHIQNFEQKPFNISLLASMENLRELMVDSTHVVEINTNLKYIKRFTNLSTVEITKCTGIKDLTWLLFAPNLVFLYIQDLEEVEEIINKEKETNLTGIITPFQKLKMLLFYNLPKLESIYWRPLPFSLLGEITAVNCPELKKLPLNATSVPRLGGFTIDMRPREHITNIEWENEDTKNRFLPLFL
;
A
#
# COMPACT_ATOMS: atom_id res chain seq x y z
N GLN A 1 19.00 23.02 -3.41
CA GLN A 1 18.18 21.85 -3.00
C GLN A 1 16.82 22.03 -3.66
N ILE A 2 16.48 21.25 -4.71
CA ILE A 2 15.25 21.44 -5.51
C ILE A 2 13.99 21.38 -4.62
N LEU A 3 14.04 20.61 -3.54
CA LEU A 3 12.98 20.45 -2.54
C LEU A 3 12.69 21.70 -1.69
N GLY A 4 13.56 22.72 -1.73
CA GLY A 4 13.35 23.99 -1.02
C GLY A 4 12.56 25.03 -1.80
N ASP A 5 12.32 24.80 -3.09
CA ASP A 5 11.60 25.71 -3.97
C ASP A 5 10.16 25.24 -4.14
N GLN A 6 9.22 26.00 -3.55
CA GLN A 6 7.80 25.67 -3.57
C GLN A 6 7.20 25.70 -4.97
N MET A 7 7.72 26.54 -5.87
CA MET A 7 7.22 26.60 -7.25
C MET A 7 7.64 25.36 -8.03
N LEU A 8 8.89 24.92 -7.85
CA LEU A 8 9.36 23.67 -8.45
C LEU A 8 8.60 22.47 -7.88
N ALA A 9 8.41 22.40 -6.56
CA ALA A 9 7.68 21.31 -5.92
C ALA A 9 6.22 21.20 -6.40
N ALA A 10 5.55 22.34 -6.62
CA ALA A 10 4.18 22.38 -7.13
C ALA A 10 4.06 21.84 -8.57
N CYS A 11 5.13 21.84 -9.36
CA CYS A 11 5.13 21.33 -10.73
C CYS A 11 5.45 19.83 -10.84
N ILE A 12 5.90 19.19 -9.75
CA ILE A 12 6.27 17.77 -9.75
C ILE A 12 4.98 16.93 -9.79
N ASN A 13 4.83 16.15 -10.86
CA ASN A 13 3.75 15.18 -11.04
C ASN A 13 4.22 13.73 -10.88
N GLY A 14 5.50 13.45 -11.13
CA GLY A 14 6.14 12.16 -10.95
C GLY A 14 7.46 12.35 -10.24
N LEU A 15 7.72 11.53 -9.23
CA LEU A 15 8.98 11.52 -8.50
C LEU A 15 9.55 10.11 -8.53
N HIS A 16 10.72 9.96 -9.15
CA HIS A 16 11.50 8.74 -9.13
C HIS A 16 12.78 8.96 -8.33
N ILE A 17 12.96 8.17 -7.27
CA ILE A 17 14.15 8.18 -6.42
C ILE A 17 14.81 6.82 -6.55
N GLN A 18 16.09 6.82 -6.91
CA GLN A 18 16.82 5.57 -7.15
C GLN A 18 18.22 5.63 -6.55
N ASN A 19 18.70 4.51 -6.00
CA ASN A 19 20.07 4.32 -5.51
C ASN A 19 20.45 5.34 -4.42
N PHE A 20 19.50 5.71 -3.56
CA PHE A 20 19.67 6.73 -2.54
C PHE A 20 19.86 6.11 -1.15
N GLU A 21 20.87 5.24 -1.02
CA GLU A 21 21.13 4.49 0.23
C GLU A 21 21.96 5.27 1.26
N GLN A 22 22.73 6.27 0.81
CA GLN A 22 23.65 7.01 1.69
C GLN A 22 22.95 7.95 2.67
N LYS A 23 21.72 8.38 2.35
CA LYS A 23 20.91 9.26 3.20
C LYS A 23 19.47 8.81 3.16
N PRO A 24 18.77 8.80 4.31
CA PRO A 24 17.39 8.41 4.34
C PRO A 24 16.52 9.36 3.51
N PHE A 25 15.71 8.82 2.61
CA PHE A 25 14.61 9.56 2.00
C PHE A 25 13.46 9.69 3.01
N ASN A 26 13.05 10.92 3.28
CA ASN A 26 11.93 11.19 4.18
C ASN A 26 10.65 11.44 3.37
N ILE A 27 9.69 10.52 3.46
CA ILE A 27 8.41 10.58 2.74
C ILE A 27 7.61 11.85 3.10
N SER A 28 7.83 12.48 4.27
CA SER A 28 7.16 13.75 4.60
C SER A 28 7.45 14.89 3.61
N LEU A 29 8.55 14.79 2.85
CA LEU A 29 8.88 15.73 1.77
C LEU A 29 7.86 15.70 0.63
N LEU A 30 7.12 14.61 0.45
CA LEU A 30 6.05 14.54 -0.55
C LEU A 30 4.92 15.53 -0.26
N ALA A 31 4.77 15.98 0.99
CA ALA A 31 3.70 16.89 1.38
C ALA A 31 3.82 18.29 0.73
N SER A 32 4.99 18.66 0.22
CA SER A 32 5.17 19.89 -0.56
C SER A 32 4.81 19.74 -2.04
N MET A 33 4.65 18.51 -2.53
CA MET A 33 4.38 18.18 -3.93
C MET A 33 2.89 17.96 -4.15
N GLU A 34 2.12 19.04 -4.14
CA GLU A 34 0.65 18.98 -4.16
C GLU A 34 0.08 18.29 -5.41
N ASN A 35 0.81 18.32 -6.52
CA ASN A 35 0.43 17.72 -7.80
C ASN A 35 1.04 16.33 -8.06
N LEU A 36 1.72 15.75 -7.07
CA LEU A 36 2.34 14.43 -7.21
C LEU A 36 1.28 13.35 -7.48
N ARG A 37 1.46 12.62 -8.58
CA ARG A 37 0.60 11.53 -9.05
C ARG A 37 1.29 10.18 -8.98
N GLU A 38 2.60 10.17 -9.25
CA GLU A 38 3.39 8.96 -9.37
C GLU A 38 4.61 9.06 -8.45
N LEU A 39 4.76 8.08 -7.57
CA LEU A 39 5.92 7.93 -6.73
C LEU A 39 6.57 6.57 -7.03
N MET A 40 7.85 6.62 -7.42
CA MET A 40 8.68 5.43 -7.61
C MET A 40 9.91 5.57 -6.71
N VAL A 41 10.14 4.61 -5.82
CA VAL A 41 11.31 4.60 -4.94
C VAL A 41 11.99 3.24 -5.07
N ASP A 42 13.21 3.24 -5.56
CA ASP A 42 13.99 2.03 -5.80
C ASP A 42 15.34 2.10 -5.06
N SER A 43 15.75 0.99 -4.45
CA SER A 43 17.11 0.81 -3.90
C SER A 43 17.53 1.99 -3.00
N THR A 44 16.69 2.30 -2.00
CA THR A 44 16.80 3.52 -1.17
C THR A 44 16.54 3.20 0.29
N HIS A 45 17.31 3.82 1.18
CA HIS A 45 16.99 3.79 2.61
C HIS A 45 15.90 4.83 2.90
N VAL A 46 14.76 4.42 3.44
CA VAL A 46 13.61 5.30 3.69
C VAL A 46 13.41 5.45 5.19
N VAL A 47 13.18 6.69 5.63
CA VAL A 47 12.74 6.95 7.00
C VAL A 47 11.27 7.30 6.98
N GLU A 48 10.52 6.55 7.79
CA GLU A 48 9.07 6.67 7.91
C GLU A 48 8.63 8.08 8.31
N ILE A 49 7.42 8.42 7.87
CA ILE A 49 6.70 9.58 8.37
C ILE A 49 6.41 9.38 9.85
N ASN A 50 6.74 10.37 10.68
CA ASN A 50 6.18 10.43 12.03
C ASN A 50 4.66 10.65 11.93
N THR A 51 3.89 9.59 12.13
CA THR A 51 2.43 9.57 12.06
C THR A 51 1.75 10.27 13.25
N ASN A 52 2.44 11.16 13.98
CA ASN A 52 1.81 12.06 14.95
C ASN A 52 1.04 13.18 14.22
N LEU A 53 -0.21 12.88 13.89
CA LEU A 53 -0.92 13.36 12.72
C LEU A 53 -2.01 14.39 13.05
N LYS A 54 -1.60 15.64 13.28
CA LYS A 54 -2.50 16.81 13.21
C LYS A 54 -2.36 17.63 11.92
N TYR A 55 -1.32 17.40 11.11
CA TYR A 55 -0.91 18.36 10.06
C TYR A 55 -0.42 17.76 8.74
N ILE A 56 -0.60 16.47 8.46
CA ILE A 56 -0.16 15.93 7.17
C ILE A 56 -1.15 16.32 6.09
N LYS A 57 -0.65 17.03 5.07
CA LYS A 57 -1.36 17.29 3.82
C LYS A 57 -1.67 15.97 3.13
N ARG A 58 -2.91 15.81 2.68
CA ARG A 58 -3.33 14.64 1.90
C ARG A 58 -2.63 14.63 0.55
N PHE A 59 -2.12 13.48 0.14
CA PHE A 59 -1.60 13.18 -1.19
C PHE A 59 -2.76 12.94 -2.16
N THR A 60 -3.62 13.96 -2.33
CA THR A 60 -4.89 13.80 -3.06
C THR A 60 -4.71 13.47 -4.53
N ASN A 61 -3.60 13.83 -5.15
CA ASN A 61 -3.34 13.51 -6.55
C ASN A 61 -2.59 12.18 -6.75
N LEU A 62 -2.04 11.60 -5.68
CA LEU A 62 -1.23 10.40 -5.75
C LEU A 62 -2.11 9.20 -6.15
N SER A 63 -1.82 8.64 -7.32
CA SER A 63 -2.55 7.52 -7.91
C SER A 63 -1.69 6.27 -8.03
N THR A 64 -0.38 6.41 -8.10
CA THR A 64 0.55 5.31 -8.36
C THR A 64 1.70 5.38 -7.36
N VAL A 65 1.94 4.27 -6.66
CA VAL A 65 3.07 4.11 -5.75
C VAL A 65 3.77 2.80 -6.09
N GLU A 66 5.06 2.90 -6.37
CA GLU A 66 5.96 1.77 -6.59
C GLU A 66 7.15 1.88 -5.63
N ILE A 67 7.39 0.85 -4.83
CA ILE A 67 8.50 0.82 -3.88
C ILE A 67 9.24 -0.50 -4.03
N THR A 68 10.51 -0.45 -4.39
CA THR A 68 11.34 -1.62 -4.67
C THR A 68 12.65 -1.58 -3.92
N LYS A 69 13.07 -2.71 -3.34
CA LYS A 69 14.41 -2.89 -2.74
C LYS A 69 14.78 -1.80 -1.73
N CYS A 70 13.81 -1.30 -0.99
CA CYS A 70 14.02 -0.25 0.01
C CYS A 70 14.19 -0.84 1.41
N THR A 71 14.93 -0.14 2.27
CA THR A 71 15.15 -0.53 3.67
C THR A 71 14.61 0.54 4.63
N GLY A 72 14.34 0.18 5.88
CA GLY A 72 13.82 1.11 6.90
C GLY A 72 12.31 1.34 6.85
N ILE A 73 11.59 0.61 5.99
CA ILE A 73 10.12 0.64 5.89
C ILE A 73 9.56 -0.55 6.65
N LYS A 74 8.81 -0.29 7.73
CA LYS A 74 8.10 -1.34 8.49
C LYS A 74 6.61 -1.38 8.17
N ASP A 75 6.06 -0.23 7.78
CA ASP A 75 4.72 -0.12 7.21
C ASP A 75 4.59 1.06 6.26
N LEU A 76 3.44 1.13 5.58
CA LEU A 76 3.08 2.19 4.65
C LEU A 76 1.80 2.90 5.10
N THR A 77 1.62 3.09 6.41
CA THR A 77 0.41 3.73 6.98
C THR A 77 0.15 5.12 6.40
N TRP A 78 1.18 5.79 5.89
CA TRP A 78 1.03 7.07 5.20
C TRP A 78 0.14 7.00 3.93
N LEU A 79 -0.07 5.81 3.36
CA LEU A 79 -0.99 5.61 2.24
C LEU A 79 -2.45 5.91 2.61
N LEU A 80 -2.80 5.96 3.91
CA LEU A 80 -4.10 6.48 4.36
C LEU A 80 -4.32 7.95 3.96
N PHE A 81 -3.24 8.69 3.67
CA PHE A 81 -3.29 10.07 3.18
C PHE A 81 -3.39 10.17 1.65
N ALA A 82 -3.41 9.05 0.93
CA ALA A 82 -3.54 8.97 -0.53
C ALA A 82 -4.92 8.41 -0.94
N PRO A 83 -6.01 9.19 -0.78
CA PRO A 83 -7.38 8.70 -0.98
C PRO A 83 -7.69 8.30 -2.43
N ASN A 84 -6.87 8.75 -3.38
CA ASN A 84 -7.05 8.50 -4.81
C ASN A 84 -6.05 7.48 -5.37
N LEU A 85 -5.40 6.70 -4.50
CA LEU A 85 -4.50 5.63 -4.92
C LEU A 85 -5.24 4.60 -5.78
N VAL A 86 -4.67 4.30 -6.95
CA VAL A 86 -5.19 3.37 -7.97
C VAL A 86 -4.30 2.15 -8.09
N PHE A 87 -2.99 2.32 -7.99
CA PHE A 87 -1.98 1.29 -8.17
C PHE A 87 -0.98 1.32 -7.02
N LEU A 88 -0.77 0.15 -6.40
CA LEU A 88 0.27 -0.06 -5.42
C LEU A 88 1.09 -1.28 -5.81
N TYR A 89 2.38 -1.07 -6.03
CA TYR A 89 3.35 -2.10 -6.30
C TYR A 89 4.48 -2.04 -5.28
N ILE A 90 4.77 -3.17 -4.64
CA ILE A 90 5.83 -3.28 -3.65
C ILE A 90 6.63 -4.54 -3.93
N GLN A 91 7.94 -4.40 -3.99
CA GLN A 91 8.83 -5.53 -4.19
C GLN A 91 10.07 -5.47 -3.29
N ASP A 92 10.52 -6.64 -2.82
CA ASP A 92 11.79 -6.83 -2.11
C ASP A 92 11.93 -5.90 -0.87
N LEU A 93 10.88 -5.83 -0.02
CA LEU A 93 10.94 -5.13 1.27
C LEU A 93 10.97 -6.15 2.43
N GLU A 94 12.11 -6.26 3.08
CA GLU A 94 12.38 -7.31 4.08
C GLU A 94 11.77 -7.06 5.47
N GLU A 95 11.39 -5.81 5.76
CA GLU A 95 10.97 -5.35 7.09
C GLU A 95 9.47 -5.06 7.21
N VAL A 96 8.73 -5.07 6.09
CA VAL A 96 7.31 -4.70 6.09
C VAL A 96 6.47 -5.84 6.65
N GLU A 97 5.82 -5.57 7.78
CA GLU A 97 4.92 -6.52 8.48
C GLU A 97 3.45 -6.25 8.13
N GLU A 98 3.07 -4.98 8.01
CA GLU A 98 1.71 -4.57 7.64
C GLU A 98 1.79 -3.45 6.60
N ILE A 99 0.95 -3.47 5.56
CA ILE A 99 0.88 -2.32 4.64
C ILE A 99 0.33 -1.10 5.38
N ILE A 100 -0.74 -1.28 6.15
CA ILE A 100 -1.28 -0.25 7.03
C ILE A 100 -1.17 -0.77 8.46
N ASN A 101 -0.32 -0.14 9.26
CA ASN A 101 -0.11 -0.55 10.64
C ASN A 101 -1.33 -0.28 11.50
N LYS A 102 -1.82 -1.31 12.20
CA LYS A 102 -3.03 -1.23 13.01
C LYS A 102 -2.94 -0.20 14.14
N GLU A 103 -1.84 -0.20 14.89
CA GLU A 103 -1.66 0.71 16.02
C GLU A 103 -1.56 2.15 15.56
N LYS A 104 -0.77 2.41 14.50
CA LYS A 104 -0.65 3.73 13.90
C LYS A 104 -2.00 4.23 13.39
N GLU A 105 -2.80 3.39 12.73
CA GLU A 105 -4.13 3.75 12.23
C GLU A 105 -5.12 4.11 13.35
N THR A 106 -5.17 3.33 14.43
CA THR A 106 -6.11 3.59 15.55
C THR A 106 -5.86 4.92 16.27
N ASN A 107 -4.63 5.44 16.20
CA ASN A 107 -4.26 6.74 16.76
C ASN A 107 -4.68 7.92 15.86
N LEU A 108 -5.20 7.65 14.67
CA LEU A 108 -5.63 8.67 13.71
C LEU A 108 -7.13 8.91 13.83
N THR A 109 -7.49 10.17 14.02
CA THR A 109 -8.89 10.61 14.08
C THR A 109 -9.35 11.08 12.70
N GLY A 110 -10.58 10.73 12.31
CA GLY A 110 -11.20 11.26 11.08
C GLY A 110 -10.65 10.70 9.76
N ILE A 111 -10.08 9.48 9.76
CA ILE A 111 -9.68 8.82 8.51
C ILE A 111 -10.93 8.47 7.69
N ILE A 112 -10.89 8.85 6.41
CA ILE A 112 -11.83 8.40 5.39
C ILE A 112 -11.44 6.98 5.00
N THR A 113 -12.42 6.09 4.78
CA THR A 113 -12.19 4.72 4.31
C THR A 113 -11.11 4.68 3.22
N PRO A 114 -9.99 3.98 3.42
CA PRO A 114 -8.89 4.00 2.46
C PRO A 114 -9.21 3.19 1.20
N PHE A 115 -8.33 3.33 0.20
CA PHE A 115 -8.27 2.47 -0.99
C PHE A 115 -9.56 2.38 -1.83
N GLN A 116 -10.43 3.40 -1.76
CA GLN A 116 -11.70 3.41 -2.50
C GLN A 116 -11.54 3.37 -4.03
N LYS A 117 -10.44 3.94 -4.55
CA LYS A 117 -10.11 3.95 -5.99
C LYS A 117 -9.11 2.87 -6.42
N LEU A 118 -8.67 2.03 -5.49
CA LEU A 118 -7.61 1.07 -5.73
C LEU A 118 -8.08 0.01 -6.72
N LYS A 119 -7.26 -0.26 -7.74
CA LYS A 119 -7.52 -1.23 -8.81
C LYS A 119 -6.59 -2.43 -8.74
N MET A 120 -5.33 -2.22 -8.36
CA MET A 120 -4.31 -3.27 -8.35
C MET A 120 -3.44 -3.16 -7.10
N LEU A 121 -3.22 -4.30 -6.47
CA LEU A 121 -2.33 -4.52 -5.33
C LEU A 121 -1.32 -5.59 -5.73
N LEU A 122 -0.06 -5.21 -5.89
CA LEU A 122 0.98 -6.10 -6.39
C LEU A 122 2.13 -6.19 -5.39
N PHE A 123 2.35 -7.37 -4.83
CA PHE A 123 3.33 -7.63 -3.78
C PHE A 123 4.27 -8.76 -4.18
N TYR A 124 5.57 -8.51 -4.12
CA TYR A 124 6.60 -9.48 -4.51
C TYR A 124 7.70 -9.54 -3.46
N ASN A 125 8.04 -10.75 -3.01
CA ASN A 125 9.16 -10.99 -2.09
C ASN A 125 9.07 -10.14 -0.80
N LEU A 126 7.96 -10.24 -0.08
CA LEU A 126 7.75 -9.56 1.20
C LEU A 126 7.74 -10.61 2.32
N PRO A 127 8.91 -11.01 2.84
CA PRO A 127 9.03 -12.18 3.70
C PRO A 127 8.29 -12.07 5.04
N LYS A 128 8.04 -10.85 5.51
CA LYS A 128 7.38 -10.57 6.79
C LYS A 128 5.96 -10.04 6.68
N LEU A 129 5.44 -9.82 5.47
CA LEU A 129 4.12 -9.20 5.31
C LEU A 129 3.03 -10.14 5.85
N GLU A 130 2.36 -9.75 6.94
CA GLU A 130 1.29 -10.50 7.59
C GLU A 130 -0.10 -10.08 7.12
N SER A 131 -0.30 -8.77 6.91
CA SER A 131 -1.59 -8.20 6.54
C SER A 131 -1.49 -6.96 5.65
N ILE A 132 -2.44 -6.82 4.72
CA ILE A 132 -2.59 -5.57 3.93
C ILE A 132 -3.33 -4.52 4.77
N TYR A 133 -4.47 -4.91 5.34
CA TYR A 133 -5.21 -4.09 6.28
C TYR A 133 -6.05 -4.98 7.19
N TRP A 134 -6.08 -4.63 8.47
CA TRP A 134 -6.61 -5.50 9.53
C TRP A 134 -8.13 -5.57 9.58
N ARG A 135 -8.86 -4.70 8.87
CA ARG A 135 -10.31 -4.73 8.69
C ARG A 135 -10.68 -4.95 7.21
N PRO A 136 -11.84 -5.55 6.92
CA PRO A 136 -12.37 -5.58 5.56
C PRO A 136 -12.58 -4.17 4.98
N LEU A 137 -12.37 -4.02 3.66
CA LEU A 137 -12.57 -2.76 2.95
C LEU A 137 -13.60 -2.89 1.82
N PRO A 138 -14.49 -1.89 1.66
CA PRO A 138 -15.36 -1.84 0.50
C PRO A 138 -14.55 -1.40 -0.72
N PHE A 139 -13.99 -2.37 -1.45
CA PHE A 139 -13.33 -2.12 -2.72
C PHE A 139 -14.33 -1.94 -3.85
N SER A 140 -14.45 -0.72 -4.37
CA SER A 140 -15.40 -0.44 -5.46
C SER A 140 -14.82 -0.73 -6.86
N LEU A 141 -13.49 -0.65 -7.01
CA LEU A 141 -12.79 -0.73 -8.30
C LEU A 141 -11.68 -1.79 -8.36
N LEU A 142 -11.47 -2.56 -7.28
CA LEU A 142 -10.37 -3.51 -7.21
C LEU A 142 -10.57 -4.64 -8.22
N GLY A 143 -9.58 -4.81 -9.11
CA GLY A 143 -9.55 -5.85 -10.14
C GLY A 143 -8.50 -6.92 -9.85
N GLU A 144 -7.44 -6.61 -9.11
CA GLU A 144 -6.35 -7.57 -8.90
C GLU A 144 -5.69 -7.43 -7.52
N ILE A 145 -5.45 -8.59 -6.90
CA ILE A 145 -4.49 -8.73 -5.80
C ILE A 145 -3.49 -9.81 -6.22
N THR A 146 -2.20 -9.47 -6.23
CA THR A 146 -1.13 -10.42 -6.51
C THR A 146 -0.14 -10.41 -5.36
N ALA A 147 0.14 -11.57 -4.78
CA ALA A 147 1.13 -11.75 -3.72
C ALA A 147 2.02 -12.94 -4.04
N VAL A 148 3.27 -12.66 -4.43
CA VAL A 148 4.27 -13.66 -4.79
C VAL A 148 5.39 -13.64 -3.76
N ASN A 149 5.75 -14.82 -3.24
CA ASN A 149 6.78 -15.00 -2.22
C ASN A 149 6.53 -14.13 -0.97
N CYS A 150 5.28 -14.12 -0.49
CA CYS A 150 4.86 -13.47 0.75
C CYS A 150 4.38 -14.55 1.75
N PRO A 151 5.30 -15.29 2.39
CA PRO A 151 4.98 -16.51 3.17
C PRO A 151 4.16 -16.26 4.44
N GLU A 152 4.32 -15.08 5.07
CA GLU A 152 3.61 -14.74 6.30
C GLU A 152 2.23 -14.10 6.05
N LEU A 153 1.84 -13.87 4.79
CA LEU A 153 0.60 -13.18 4.46
C LEU A 153 -0.60 -14.04 4.83
N LYS A 154 -1.28 -13.66 5.91
CA LYS A 154 -2.43 -14.38 6.46
C LYS A 154 -3.73 -13.63 6.22
N LYS A 155 -3.70 -12.30 6.07
CA LYS A 155 -4.93 -11.49 6.03
C LYS A 155 -5.06 -10.58 4.82
N LEU A 156 -6.13 -10.83 4.05
CA LEU A 156 -6.63 -9.93 3.03
C LEU A 156 -7.77 -9.06 3.59
N PRO A 157 -7.93 -7.80 3.16
CA PRO A 157 -8.97 -6.90 3.65
C PRO A 157 -10.30 -7.14 2.94
N LEU A 158 -10.74 -8.41 2.91
CA LEU A 158 -11.93 -8.87 2.21
C LEU A 158 -12.95 -9.46 3.19
N ASN A 159 -14.23 -9.17 2.94
CA ASN A 159 -15.39 -9.83 3.53
C ASN A 159 -16.45 -10.11 2.45
N ALA A 160 -17.52 -10.79 2.83
CA ALA A 160 -18.63 -11.14 1.94
C ALA A 160 -19.28 -9.97 1.17
N THR A 161 -19.04 -8.70 1.52
CA THR A 161 -19.54 -7.52 0.79
C THR A 161 -18.46 -6.71 0.07
N SER A 162 -17.18 -7.07 0.26
CA SER A 162 -16.04 -6.49 -0.46
C SER A 162 -16.15 -6.81 -1.96
N VAL A 163 -15.66 -5.94 -2.84
CA VAL A 163 -15.69 -6.14 -4.31
C VAL A 163 -17.10 -6.49 -4.83
N PRO A 164 -18.01 -5.53 -5.03
CA PRO A 164 -19.40 -5.82 -5.38
C PRO A 164 -19.60 -6.64 -6.67
N ARG A 165 -18.67 -6.53 -7.62
CA ARG A 165 -18.70 -7.24 -8.91
C ARG A 165 -17.42 -8.03 -9.07
N LEU A 166 -17.52 -9.36 -9.08
CA LEU A 166 -16.37 -10.26 -9.23
C LEU A 166 -15.92 -10.43 -10.69
N GLY A 167 -16.70 -9.93 -11.66
CA GLY A 167 -16.37 -10.04 -13.08
C GLY A 167 -15.04 -9.34 -13.39
N GLY A 168 -13.99 -10.12 -13.61
CA GLY A 168 -12.62 -9.64 -13.84
C GLY A 168 -11.80 -9.39 -12.58
N PHE A 169 -12.31 -9.70 -11.38
CA PHE A 169 -11.53 -9.66 -10.14
C PHE A 169 -10.75 -10.97 -9.97
N THR A 170 -9.43 -10.88 -9.76
CA THR A 170 -8.54 -12.04 -9.55
C THR A 170 -7.65 -11.87 -8.34
N ILE A 171 -7.32 -13.00 -7.71
CA ILE A 171 -6.30 -13.07 -6.67
C ILE A 171 -5.22 -14.05 -7.13
N ASP A 172 -3.98 -13.64 -7.33
CA ASP A 172 -2.85 -14.54 -7.64
C ASP A 172 -1.95 -14.64 -6.42
N MET A 173 -1.83 -15.83 -5.82
CA MET A 173 -0.95 -16.05 -4.69
C MET A 173 0.03 -17.18 -4.98
N ARG A 174 1.32 -16.86 -4.89
CA ARG A 174 2.40 -17.81 -5.18
C ARG A 174 3.43 -17.86 -4.06
N PRO A 175 3.94 -19.06 -3.73
CA PRO A 175 3.45 -20.37 -4.16
C PRO A 175 2.01 -20.65 -3.68
N ARG A 176 1.27 -21.49 -4.41
CA ARG A 176 -0.16 -21.78 -4.12
C ARG A 176 -0.42 -22.39 -2.75
N GLU A 177 0.59 -23.01 -2.15
CA GLU A 177 0.52 -23.53 -0.77
C GLU A 177 0.26 -22.41 0.27
N HIS A 178 0.59 -21.15 -0.04
CA HIS A 178 0.28 -20.03 0.86
C HIS A 178 -1.21 -19.71 0.92
N ILE A 179 -2.01 -20.13 -0.07
CA ILE A 179 -3.47 -19.88 -0.10
C ILE A 179 -4.15 -20.53 1.12
N THR A 180 -3.65 -21.68 1.59
CA THR A 180 -4.24 -22.38 2.74
C THR A 180 -3.99 -21.68 4.07
N ASN A 181 -3.03 -20.74 4.11
CA ASN A 181 -2.70 -19.96 5.31
C ASN A 181 -3.57 -18.70 5.46
N ILE A 182 -4.40 -18.37 4.45
CA ILE A 182 -5.28 -17.21 4.50
C ILE A 182 -6.38 -17.42 5.56
N GLU A 183 -6.41 -16.48 6.49
CA GLU A 183 -7.44 -16.34 7.51
C GLU A 183 -8.63 -15.56 6.94
N TRP A 184 -9.78 -16.22 6.93
CA TRP A 184 -11.02 -15.66 6.41
C TRP A 184 -11.88 -15.05 7.52
N GLU A 185 -12.52 -13.91 7.24
CA GLU A 185 -13.43 -13.26 8.19
C GLU A 185 -14.59 -14.19 8.61
N ASN A 186 -15.11 -14.98 7.67
CA ASN A 186 -16.14 -16.00 7.89
C ASN A 186 -16.20 -16.95 6.69
N GLU A 187 -16.97 -18.03 6.81
CA GLU A 187 -17.11 -19.05 5.76
C GLU A 187 -17.73 -18.48 4.47
N ASP A 188 -18.63 -17.50 4.56
CA ASP A 188 -19.21 -16.84 3.38
C ASP A 188 -18.15 -16.10 2.56
N THR A 189 -17.23 -15.42 3.24
CA THR A 189 -16.11 -14.72 2.60
C THR A 189 -15.19 -15.73 1.92
N LYS A 190 -14.85 -16.82 2.60
CA LYS A 190 -14.04 -17.90 2.05
C LYS A 190 -14.68 -18.51 0.80
N ASN A 191 -15.95 -18.91 0.88
CA ASN A 191 -16.68 -19.52 -0.24
C ASN A 191 -16.77 -18.56 -1.45
N ARG A 192 -16.85 -17.26 -1.20
CA ARG A 192 -16.95 -16.25 -2.25
C ARG A 192 -15.63 -16.00 -2.99
N PHE A 193 -14.51 -15.96 -2.28
CA PHE A 193 -13.21 -15.55 -2.86
C PHE A 193 -12.25 -16.70 -3.13
N LEU A 194 -12.32 -17.81 -2.40
CA LEU A 194 -11.45 -18.97 -2.61
C LEU A 194 -11.42 -19.47 -4.07
N PRO A 195 -12.54 -19.49 -4.83
CA PRO A 195 -12.53 -19.89 -6.24
C PRO A 195 -11.80 -18.91 -7.18
N LEU A 196 -11.46 -17.71 -6.72
CA LEU A 196 -10.81 -16.67 -7.53
C LEU A 196 -9.28 -16.69 -7.41
N PHE A 197 -8.72 -17.59 -6.61
CA PHE A 197 -7.29 -17.75 -6.49
C PHE A 197 -6.70 -18.47 -7.71
N LEU A 198 -5.71 -17.85 -8.34
CA LEU A 198 -4.92 -18.38 -9.45
C LEU A 198 -3.66 -19.12 -8.97
#